data_AF-A0A7J4RPP8-F1
#
_entry.id   AF-A0A7J4RPP8-F1
#
_cell.length_a   1.000
_cell.length_b   1.000
_cell.length_c   1.000
_cell.angle_alpha   90.00
_cell.angle_beta   90.00
_cell.angle_gamma   90.00
#
_symmetry.space_group_name_H-M   'P 1'
#
loop_
_entity.id
_entity.type
_entity.pdbx_description
1 polymer ?
#
loop_
_entity_poly.entity_id
_entity_poly.type
_entity_poly.pdbx_seq_one_letter_code
_entity_poly.pdbx_strand_id
1 'polypeptide(L)' 'MISYISENGGQVYESELRKKFLLPRTTTWRAVKRLEREGIIEIEKIDQQNLIKLRKTLEENQE' A
#
# COMPACT_ATOMS: atom_id res chain seq x y z
N MET A 1 -1.94 -7.86 -1.16
CA MET A 1 -1.45 -6.56 -0.61
C MET A 1 -2.49 -5.47 -0.80
N ILE A 2 -3.03 -5.28 -2.02
CA ILE A 2 -4.09 -4.29 -2.30
C ILE A 2 -5.35 -4.53 -1.46
N SER A 3 -5.86 -5.77 -1.40
CA SER A 3 -7.04 -6.11 -0.57
C SER A 3 -6.83 -5.76 0.90
N TYR A 4 -5.63 -5.99 1.44
CA TYR A 4 -5.30 -5.65 2.82
C TYR A 4 -5.31 -4.14 3.08
N ILE A 5 -4.80 -3.34 2.12
CA ILE A 5 -4.86 -1.87 2.21
C ILE A 5 -6.33 -1.42 2.17
N SER A 6 -7.14 -2.02 1.30
CA SER A 6 -8.58 -1.74 1.20
C SER A 6 -9.35 -2.10 2.47
N GLU A 7 -9.05 -3.26 3.08
CA GLU A 7 -9.64 -3.71 4.34
C GLU A 7 -9.24 -2.81 5.53
N ASN A 8 -8.08 -2.17 5.49
CA ASN A 8 -7.63 -1.20 6.50
C ASN A 8 -8.21 0.21 6.28
N GLY A 9 -9.31 0.33 5.55
CA GLY A 9 -9.94 1.63 5.26
C GLY A 9 -9.28 2.41 4.13
N GLY A 10 -8.58 1.71 3.23
CA GLY A 10 -7.91 2.32 2.08
C GLY A 10 -6.58 3.00 2.41
N GLN A 11 -6.03 2.80 3.61
CA GLN A 11 -4.71 3.32 3.97
C GLN A 11 -4.01 2.41 4.99
N VAL A 12 -2.69 2.27 4.90
CA VAL A 12 -1.93 1.41 5.79
C VAL A 12 -0.50 1.91 5.96
N TYR A 13 0.06 1.72 7.15
CA TYR A 13 1.48 2.00 7.37
C TYR A 13 2.38 0.88 6.82
N GLU A 14 3.56 1.24 6.34
CA GLU A 14 4.57 0.26 5.90
C GLU A 14 4.97 -0.68 7.05
N SER A 15 4.98 -0.18 8.29
CA SER A 15 5.24 -0.97 9.50
C SER A 15 4.18 -2.04 9.73
N GLU A 16 2.91 -1.73 9.47
CA GLU A 16 1.77 -2.65 9.55
C GLU A 16 1.85 -3.72 8.46
N LEU A 17 2.14 -3.31 7.21
CA LEU A 17 2.39 -4.24 6.11
C LEU A 17 3.54 -5.20 6.41
N ARG A 18 4.64 -4.70 6.98
CA ARG A 18 5.77 -5.54 7.42
C ARG A 18 5.34 -6.59 8.44
N LYS A 19 4.58 -6.18 9.47
CA LYS A 19 4.08 -7.09 10.50
C LYS A 19 3.15 -8.15 9.92
N LYS A 20 2.24 -7.76 9.04
CA LYS A 20 1.23 -8.66 8.47
C LYS A 20 1.82 -9.67 7.48
N PHE A 21 2.69 -9.22 6.59
CA PHE A 21 3.19 -10.04 5.49
C PHE A 21 4.53 -10.73 5.82
N LEU A 22 5.19 -10.37 6.93
CA LEU A 22 6.52 -10.87 7.32
C LEU A 22 7.56 -10.76 6.18
N LEU A 23 7.35 -9.81 5.26
CA LEU A 23 8.20 -9.61 4.10
C LEU A 23 9.34 -8.64 4.41
N PRO A 24 10.52 -8.83 3.79
CA PRO A 24 11.61 -7.87 3.86
C PRO A 24 11.19 -6.49 3.36
N ARG A 25 11.73 -5.44 3.99
CA ARG A 25 11.44 -4.03 3.65
C ARG A 25 11.61 -3.73 2.16
N THR A 26 12.64 -4.29 1.53
CA THR A 26 12.95 -4.07 0.12
C THR A 26 11.94 -4.70 -0.83
N THR A 27 11.39 -5.87 -0.50
CA THR A 27 10.37 -6.56 -1.32
C THR A 27 9.05 -5.80 -1.28
N THR A 28 8.59 -5.43 -0.08
CA THR A 28 7.38 -4.61 0.10
C THR A 28 7.53 -3.27 -0.59
N TRP A 29 8.68 -2.61 -0.43
CA TRP A 29 8.93 -1.30 -1.05
C TRP A 29 8.93 -1.36 -2.58
N ARG A 30 9.48 -2.41 -3.20
CA ARG A 30 9.41 -2.58 -4.67
C ARG A 30 7.96 -2.73 -5.15
N ALA A 31 7.14 -3.50 -4.44
CA ALA A 31 5.73 -3.67 -4.79
C ALA A 31 4.96 -2.34 -4.65
N VAL A 32 5.18 -1.63 -3.53
CA VAL A 32 4.59 -0.30 -3.28
C VAL A 32 5.03 0.71 -4.35
N LYS A 33 6.34 0.83 -4.63
CA LYS A 33 6.88 1.67 -5.71
C LYS A 33 6.27 1.35 -7.08
N ARG A 34 6.02 0.08 -7.37
CA ARG A 34 5.37 -0.34 -8.62
C ARG A 34 3.94 0.16 -8.69
N LEU A 35 3.15 -0.02 -7.62
CA LEU A 35 1.78 0.45 -7.55
C LEU A 35 1.68 2.00 -7.55
N GLU A 36 2.63 2.69 -6.92
CA GLU A 36 2.78 4.15 -6.97
C GLU A 36 2.98 4.62 -8.42
N ARG A 37 3.86 3.93 -9.16
CA ARG A 37 4.16 4.26 -10.56
C ARG A 37 2.96 4.07 -11.49
N GLU A 38 2.12 3.08 -11.19
CA GLU A 38 0.86 2.82 -11.91
C GLU A 38 -0.27 3.80 -11.48
N GLY A 39 -0.02 4.68 -10.49
CA GLY A 39 -1.00 5.65 -10.00
C GLY A 39 -2.08 5.06 -9.10
N ILE A 40 -1.88 3.85 -8.59
CA ILE A 40 -2.87 3.08 -7.81
C ILE A 40 -2.82 3.44 -6.33
N ILE A 41 -1.65 3.85 -5.84
CA ILE A 41 -1.43 4.21 -4.43
C ILE A 41 -0.59 5.47 -4.31
N GLU A 42 -0.77 6.19 -3.21
CA GLU A 42 0.02 7.35 -2.82
C GLU A 42 0.81 7.04 -1.54
N ILE A 43 2.05 7.50 -1.48
CA ILE A 43 2.91 7.32 -0.32
C ILE A 43 3.09 8.67 0.35
N GLU A 44 2.64 8.79 1.60
CA GLU A 44 2.77 9.99 2.42
C GLU A 44 3.66 9.69 3.62
N LYS A 45 4.61 10.57 3.92
CA LYS A 45 5.50 10.39 5.07
C LYS A 45 4.93 11.12 6.28
N ILE A 46 4.47 10.38 7.28
CA ILE A 46 3.91 10.91 8.54
C ILE A 46 4.75 10.40 9.70
N ASP A 47 5.26 11.31 10.54
CA ASP A 47 5.95 10.97 11.80
C ASP A 47 6.98 9.83 11.68
N GLN A 48 7.84 9.91 10.66
CA GLN A 48 8.89 8.93 10.34
C GLN A 48 8.41 7.59 9.76
N GLN A 49 7.11 7.44 9.51
CA GLN A 49 6.52 6.27 8.86
C GLN A 49 6.05 6.61 7.45
N ASN A 50 6.08 5.61 6.57
CA ASN A 50 5.46 5.69 5.26
C ASN A 50 4.02 5.21 5.38
N LEU A 51 3.07 6.11 5.24
CA LEU A 51 1.65 5.81 5.08
C LEU A 51 1.36 5.60 3.60
N ILE A 52 0.90 4.40 3.27
CA ILE A 52 0.47 4.04 1.93
C ILE A 52 -1.05 4.21 1.87
N LYS A 53 -1.53 5.16 1.07
CA LYS A 53 -2.95 5.38 0.78
C LYS A 53 -3.30 4.76 -0.56
N LEU A 54 -4.42 4.05 -0.62
CA LEU A 54 -4.96 3.54 -1.87
C LEU A 54 -5.63 4.70 -2.62
N ARG A 55 -5.17 4.99 -3.83
CA ARG A 55 -5.85 5.92 -4.72
C ARG A 55 -6.96 5.14 -5.41
N LYS A 56 -8.19 5.43 -5.01
CA LYS A 56 -9.41 4.74 -5.47
C LYS A 56 -9.76 5.14 -6.90
N THR A 57 -8.92 4.78 -7.88
CA THR A 57 -9.15 5.07 -9.31
C THR A 57 -9.14 3.81 -10.18
N LEU A 58 -9.08 2.62 -9.58
CA LEU A 58 -9.26 1.35 -10.29
C LEU A 58 -10.36 0.53 -9.59
N GLU A 59 -11.59 0.73 -10.08
CA GLU A 59 -12.60 -0.29 -10.42
C GLU A 59 -12.43 -1.65 -9.70
N GLU A 60 -13.39 -2.17 -8.94
CA GLU A 60 -14.73 -2.59 -9.40
C GLU A 60 -14.76 -3.40 -10.73
N ASN A 61 -13.62 -3.87 -11.25
CA ASN A 61 -13.59 -4.87 -12.33
C ASN A 61 -13.46 -6.28 -11.74
N GLN A 62 -14.45 -6.67 -10.96
CA GLN A 62 -14.83 -8.08 -10.82
C GLN A 62 -16.14 -8.28 -11.62
N GLU A 63 -16.03 -8.32 -12.94
CA GLU A 63 -17.04 -8.94 -13.82
C GLU A 63 -16.63 -10.38 -14.15
#